data_AF-A0A423S5K2-F1
#
_entry.id   AF-A0A423S5K2-F1
#
_cell.length_a   1.000
_cell.length_b   1.000
_cell.length_c   1.000
_cell.angle_alpha   90.00
_cell.angle_beta   90.00
_cell.angle_gamma   90.00
#
_symmetry.space_group_name_H-M   'P 1'
#
loop_
_entity.id
_entity.type
_entity.pdbx_description
1 polymer ?
#
loop_
_entity_poly.entity_id
_entity_poly.type
_entity_poly.pdbx_seq_one_letter_code
_entity_poly.pdbx_strand_id
1 'polypeptide(L)'
;MYEKGFITFSVDPDDGRVRYATLTPAGRAKHDEIKAVALERQRVLLSCLSDAEAQTFMGLLLRVHGNLPNVEKATQAYIKEKGPKAITST
;
A
#
# COMPACT_ATOMS: atom_id res chain seq x y z
N MET A 1 -2.25 -15.26 -5.24
CA MET A 1 -3.59 -14.70 -5.56
C MET A 1 -4.15 -15.31 -6.83
N TYR A 2 -3.43 -15.26 -7.96
CA TYR A 2 -3.87 -15.84 -9.24
C TYR A 2 -3.97 -17.37 -9.22
N GLU A 3 -2.91 -18.07 -8.78
CA GLU A 3 -2.91 -19.54 -8.65
C GLU A 3 -4.00 -20.07 -7.71
N LYS A 4 -4.45 -19.25 -6.77
CA LYS A 4 -5.55 -19.56 -5.84
C LYS A 4 -6.93 -19.22 -6.41
N GLY A 5 -7.01 -18.71 -7.65
CA GLY A 5 -8.25 -18.34 -8.32
C GLY A 5 -8.93 -17.07 -7.80
N PHE A 6 -8.28 -16.28 -6.93
CA PHE A 6 -8.88 -15.08 -6.34
C PHE A 6 -8.78 -13.83 -7.22
N ILE A 7 -7.85 -13.80 -8.16
CA ILE A 7 -7.75 -12.75 -9.17
C ILE A 7 -7.65 -13.37 -10.55
N THR A 8 -8.11 -12.63 -11.55
CA THR A 8 -7.85 -12.87 -12.97
C THR A 8 -7.07 -11.71 -13.55
N PHE A 9 -6.39 -11.92 -14.68
CA PHE A 9 -5.69 -10.88 -15.41
C PHE A 9 -6.36 -10.62 -16.76
N SER A 10 -6.63 -9.36 -17.07
CA SER A 10 -6.93 -8.90 -18.42
C SER A 10 -5.77 -8.04 -18.95
N VAL A 11 -5.63 -7.96 -20.26
CA VAL A 11 -4.69 -7.03 -20.91
C VAL A 11 -5.35 -5.69 -21.12
N ASP A 12 -4.56 -4.63 -21.11
CA ASP A 12 -5.02 -3.33 -21.56
C ASP A 12 -5.17 -3.33 -23.10
N PRO A 13 -6.27 -2.77 -23.64
CA PRO A 13 -6.51 -2.75 -25.08
C PRO A 13 -5.57 -1.81 -25.85
N ASP A 14 -5.00 -0.80 -25.18
CA ASP A 14 -4.11 0.21 -25.76
C ASP A 14 -2.62 -0.11 -25.50
N ASP A 15 -2.30 -0.87 -24.45
CA ASP A 15 -0.95 -1.36 -24.15
C ASP A 15 -0.92 -2.84 -23.71
N GLY A 16 -0.58 -3.74 -24.63
CA GLY A 16 -0.47 -5.19 -24.35
C GLY A 16 0.57 -5.59 -23.29
N ARG A 17 1.40 -4.66 -22.80
CA ARG A 17 2.34 -4.90 -21.68
C ARG A 17 1.68 -4.71 -20.31
N VAL A 18 0.58 -3.97 -20.25
CA VAL A 18 -0.17 -3.73 -19.01
C VAL A 18 -1.12 -4.91 -18.75
N ARG A 19 -1.15 -5.36 -17.50
CA ARG A 19 -2.08 -6.39 -17.03
C ARG A 19 -2.90 -5.91 -15.84
N TYR A 20 -4.21 -5.92 -15.98
CA TYR A 20 -5.15 -5.57 -14.93
C TYR A 20 -5.48 -6.81 -14.09
N ALA A 21 -5.07 -6.80 -12.83
CA ALA A 21 -5.55 -7.77 -11.85
C ALA A 21 -6.94 -7.38 -11.36
N THR A 22 -7.92 -8.26 -11.54
CA THR A 22 -9.30 -8.06 -11.05
C THR A 22 -9.72 -9.18 -10.12
N LEU A 23 -10.39 -8.87 -9.01
CA LEU A 23 -10.94 -9.90 -8.12
C LEU A 23 -12.00 -10.74 -8.85
N THR A 24 -11.90 -12.06 -8.73
CA THR A 24 -12.96 -12.99 -9.12
C THR A 24 -14.09 -12.98 -8.08
N PRO A 25 -15.25 -13.61 -8.33
CA PRO A 25 -16.26 -13.81 -7.29
C PRO A 25 -15.70 -14.51 -6.04
N ALA A 26 -14.87 -15.54 -6.22
CA ALA A 26 -14.20 -16.23 -5.11
C ALA A 26 -13.22 -15.30 -4.37
N GLY A 27 -12.50 -14.44 -5.09
CA GLY A 27 -11.64 -13.43 -4.49
C GLY A 27 -12.40 -12.38 -3.67
N ARG A 28 -13.56 -11.94 -4.15
CA ARG A 28 -14.46 -11.04 -3.39
C ARG A 28 -14.98 -11.70 -2.13
N ALA A 29 -15.49 -12.93 -2.23
CA ALA A 29 -15.94 -13.68 -1.05
C ALA A 29 -14.82 -13.80 -0.01
N LYS A 30 -13.59 -14.12 -0.45
CA LYS A 30 -12.45 -14.20 0.46
C LYS A 30 -12.06 -12.85 1.06
N HIS A 31 -12.12 -11.78 0.27
CA HIS A 31 -11.91 -10.42 0.76
C HIS A 31 -12.92 -10.07 1.85
N ASP A 32 -14.19 -10.42 1.67
CA ASP A 32 -15.25 -10.11 2.62
C ASP A 32 -15.10 -10.88 3.94
N GLU A 33 -14.66 -12.14 3.89
CA GLU A 33 -14.26 -12.91 5.08
C GLU A 33 -13.15 -12.20 5.87
N ILE A 34 -12.12 -11.72 5.15
CA ILE A 34 -10.95 -11.05 5.77
C ILE A 34 -11.33 -9.66 6.30
N LYS A 35 -12.26 -8.98 5.63
CA LYS A 35 -12.70 -7.62 6.00
C LYS A 35 -13.19 -7.55 7.44
N ALA A 36 -13.97 -8.53 7.90
CA ALA A 36 -14.45 -8.56 9.27
C ALA A 36 -13.29 -8.61 10.29
N VAL A 37 -12.30 -9.47 10.05
CA VAL A 37 -11.09 -9.57 10.89
C VAL A 37 -10.28 -8.28 10.83
N ALA A 38 -10.16 -7.66 9.66
CA ALA A 38 -9.44 -6.40 9.48
C ALA A 38 -10.10 -5.25 10.27
N LEU A 39 -11.43 -5.17 10.26
CA LEU A 39 -12.17 -4.15 11.01
C LEU A 39 -12.01 -4.31 12.53
N GLU A 40 -12.05 -5.54 13.04
CA GLU A 40 -11.83 -5.76 14.49
C GLU A 40 -10.40 -5.41 14.90
N ARG A 41 -9.41 -5.76 14.06
CA ARG A 41 -8.02 -5.34 14.29
C ARG A 41 -7.89 -3.82 14.28
N GLN A 42 -8.54 -3.11 13.36
CA GLN A 42 -8.53 -1.65 13.32
C GLN A 42 -9.17 -1.06 14.58
N ARG A 43 -10.30 -1.60 15.03
CA ARG A 43 -10.99 -1.16 16.25
C ARG A 43 -10.07 -1.25 17.48
N VAL A 44 -9.38 -2.39 17.66
CA VAL A 44 -8.46 -2.59 18.78
C VAL A 44 -7.18 -1.77 18.64
N LEU A 45 -6.64 -1.64 17.43
CA LEU A 45 -5.46 -0.82 17.17
C LEU A 45 -5.68 0.65 17.57
N LEU A 46 -6.88 1.18 17.31
CA LEU A 46 -7.21 2.57 17.58
C LEU A 46 -7.83 2.79 18.96
N SER A 47 -8.11 1.74 19.75
CA SER A 47 -8.83 1.87 21.02
C SER A 47 -8.04 2.59 22.12
N CYS A 48 -6.74 2.82 21.93
CA CYS A 48 -5.91 3.61 22.83
C CYS A 48 -5.95 5.12 22.52
N LEU A 49 -6.68 5.54 21.48
CA LEU A 49 -6.81 6.92 21.05
C LEU A 49 -8.23 7.42 21.31
N SER A 50 -8.37 8.70 21.65
CA SER A 50 -9.65 9.39 21.51
C SER A 50 -10.05 9.53 20.04
N ASP A 51 -11.32 9.78 19.77
CA ASP A 51 -11.81 9.96 18.39
C ASP A 51 -11.07 11.06 17.62
N ALA A 52 -10.73 12.16 18.32
CA ALA A 52 -9.98 13.28 17.74
C ALA A 52 -8.53 12.89 17.40
N GLU A 53 -7.88 12.11 18.26
CA GLU A 53 -6.53 11.58 18.02
C GLU A 53 -6.53 10.57 16.88
N ALA A 54 -7.51 9.65 16.84
CA ALA A 54 -7.65 8.68 15.77
C ALA A 54 -7.86 9.37 14.41
N GLN A 55 -8.71 10.41 14.35
CA GLN A 55 -8.93 11.19 13.14
C GLN A 55 -7.66 11.92 12.69
N THR A 56 -6.93 12.50 13.65
CA THR A 56 -5.65 13.16 13.37
C THR A 56 -4.62 12.17 12.84
N PHE A 57 -4.50 11.01 13.48
CA PHE A 57 -3.59 9.94 13.10
C PHE A 57 -3.88 9.44 11.68
N MET A 58 -5.14 9.16 11.34
CA MET A 58 -5.54 8.77 9.99
C MET A 58 -5.19 9.85 8.95
N GLY A 59 -5.43 11.13 9.28
CA GLY A 59 -5.07 12.25 8.43
C GLY A 59 -3.55 12.35 8.18
N LEU A 60 -2.74 12.15 9.22
CA LEU A 60 -1.28 12.13 9.10
C LEU A 60 -0.80 10.94 8.28
N LEU A 61 -1.33 9.73 8.51
CA LEU A 61 -1.01 8.54 7.71
C LEU A 61 -1.28 8.77 6.23
N LEU A 62 -2.45 9.32 5.88
CA LEU A 62 -2.79 9.61 4.49
C LEU A 62 -1.84 10.63 3.86
N ARG A 63 -1.50 11.71 4.60
CA ARG A 63 -0.57 12.74 4.13
C ARG A 63 0.83 12.19 3.91
N VAL A 64 1.35 11.40 4.85
CA VAL A 64 2.69 10.79 4.74
C VAL A 64 2.73 9.78 3.60
N HIS A 65 1.70 8.94 3.46
CA HIS A 65 1.58 8.00 2.35
C HIS A 65 1.54 8.73 0.99
N GLY A 66 0.76 9.81 0.89
CA GLY A 66 0.72 10.65 -0.32
C GLY A 66 2.07 11.32 -0.65
N ASN A 67 2.96 11.47 0.33
CA ASN A 67 4.29 12.05 0.14
C ASN A 67 5.35 11.03 -0.32
N LEU A 68 5.04 9.72 -0.36
CA LEU A 68 6.01 8.69 -0.77
C LEU A 68 6.69 8.97 -2.13
N PRO A 69 6.01 9.48 -3.18
CA PRO A 69 6.69 9.81 -4.43
C PRO A 69 7.79 10.88 -4.28
N ASN A 70 7.63 11.83 -3.35
CA ASN A 70 8.66 12.83 -3.07
C ASN A 70 9.82 12.23 -2.28
N VAL A 71 9.54 11.29 -1.37
CA VAL A 71 10.57 10.51 -0.67
C VAL A 71 11.43 9.76 -1.69
N GLU A 72 10.82 9.05 -2.63
CA GLU A 72 11.55 8.32 -3.67
C GLU A 72 12.40 9.24 -4.55
N LYS A 73 11.85 10.39 -4.99
CA LYS A 73 12.60 11.39 -5.77
C LYS A 73 13.81 11.92 -5.00
N ALA A 74 13.62 12.27 -3.72
CA ALA A 74 14.69 12.78 -2.88
C ALA A 74 15.78 11.74 -2.67
N THR A 75 15.41 10.48 -2.40
CA THR A 75 16.35 9.36 -2.26
C THR A 75 17.14 9.12 -3.56
N GLN A 76 16.48 9.11 -4.71
CA GLN A 76 17.16 8.96 -6.00
C GLN A 76 18.14 10.11 -6.30
N ALA A 77 17.73 11.35 -6.00
CA ALA A 77 18.61 12.52 -6.15
C ALA A 77 19.84 12.42 -5.25
N TYR A 78 19.66 12.02 -3.98
CA TYR A 78 20.74 11.81 -3.03
C TYR A 78 21.73 10.73 -3.51
N ILE A 79 21.22 9.58 -3.97
CA ILE A 79 22.07 8.49 -4.50
C ILE A 79 22.85 8.95 -5.73
N LYS A 80 22.19 9.68 -6.65
CA LYS A 80 22.83 10.24 -7.85
C LYS A 80 23.94 11.24 -7.50
N GLU A 81 23.74 12.06 -6.47
CA GLU A 81 24.70 13.07 -6.04
C GLU A 81 25.87 12.48 -5.24
N LYS A 82 25.60 11.51 -4.34
CA LYS A 82 26.59 11.03 -3.36
C LYS A 82 27.22 9.69 -3.71
N GLY A 83 26.61 8.86 -4.57
CA GLY A 83 27.15 7.56 -5.00
C GLY A 83 27.57 6.62 -3.84
N PRO A 84 28.08 5.41 -4.13
CA PRO A 84 28.36 4.38 -3.12
C PRO A 84 29.59 4.65 -2.22
N LYS A 85 30.04 5.91 -2.07
CA LYS A 85 31.09 6.27 -1.11
C LYS A 85 30.56 6.60 0.30
N ALA A 86 29.24 6.74 0.45
CA ALA A 86 28.63 7.19 1.71
C ALA A 86 28.26 6.04 2.68
N ILE A 87 28.26 4.77 2.24
CA ILE A 87 27.75 3.64 3.05
C ILE A 87 28.87 2.84 3.74
N THR A 88 30.16 3.11 3.44
CA THR A 88 31.31 2.37 4.01
C THR A 88 32.07 3.11 5.13
N SER A 89 31.48 4.14 5.72
CA SER A 89 32.14 4.94 6.78
C SER A 89 31.26 5.06 8.01
N THR A 90 30.93 3.95 8.68
CA THR A 90 30.60 3.87 10.10
C THR A 90 30.89 2.45 10.56
#